data_AF-A0A9W8CJV9-F1
#
_entry.id   AF-A0A9W8CJV9-F1
#
_cell.length_a   1.000
_cell.length_b   1.000
_cell.length_c   1.000
_cell.angle_alpha   90.00
_cell.angle_beta   90.00
_cell.angle_gamma   90.00
#
_symmetry.space_group_name_H-M   'P 1'
#
loop_
_entity.id
_entity.type
_entity.pdbx_description
1 polymer ?
#
loop_
_entity_poly.entity_id
_entity_poly.type
_entity_poly.pdbx_seq_one_letter_code
_entity_poly.pdbx_strand_id
1 'polypeptide(L)'
;MYGSAATHSGADRSVSASSGSIAGSEVGYSQQPPVKRRKRHHDIGSKIRSVQPVPRDKYGNYEMPVQVGILTVLNLGKIIWDQDSYHNERYIWPVGYTVQREYYSMKDPDRQVIYTCWITDGGDAPLFHVEAEDMAGSPIVAPTATGAWTTVLRAANQIRQREHSNSASGPDYFGFSHPTIAKMIQDLPSADRCRTYIVQHFVEMKDRHVRGVIKKGRGGRPSTEMLSRGQRALMASSSKLPHVEATLDGEKMACSQTTHAFTAQRISVATLTNSDEETARS
;
A
#
# COMPACT_ATOMS: atom_id res chain seq x y z
N MET A 1 26.75 -45.25 -36.36
CA MET A 1 26.72 -46.69 -36.76
C MET A 1 25.76 -47.36 -35.79
N TYR A 2 24.62 -47.97 -36.11
CA TYR A 2 23.89 -48.45 -37.29
C TYR A 2 22.42 -47.99 -37.12
N GLY A 3 21.51 -47.81 -38.09
CA GLY A 3 21.38 -48.31 -39.46
C GLY A 3 20.17 -49.26 -39.58
N SER A 4 19.24 -48.95 -40.52
CA SER A 4 18.16 -49.78 -41.12
C SER A 4 16.76 -49.72 -40.45
N ALA A 5 15.66 -49.22 -41.07
CA ALA A 5 14.92 -49.62 -42.30
C ALA A 5 14.32 -51.06 -42.19
N ALA A 6 13.06 -51.40 -42.52
CA ALA A 6 12.20 -50.95 -43.62
C ALA A 6 10.75 -51.57 -43.59
N THR A 7 9.78 -50.86 -44.19
CA THR A 7 8.72 -51.29 -45.17
C THR A 7 7.49 -52.16 -44.86
N HIS A 8 6.31 -51.73 -45.36
CA HIS A 8 5.40 -52.37 -46.38
C HIS A 8 4.08 -51.53 -46.52
N SER A 9 3.76 -50.88 -47.66
CA SER A 9 2.94 -51.30 -48.85
C SER A 9 1.45 -51.59 -48.54
N GLY A 10 0.38 -51.22 -49.28
CA GLY A 10 0.04 -50.60 -50.58
C GLY A 10 -1.51 -50.61 -50.68
N ALA A 11 -2.20 -49.57 -51.18
CA ALA A 11 -2.77 -49.38 -52.53
C ALA A 11 -4.14 -50.05 -52.85
N ASP A 12 -5.16 -49.24 -53.19
CA ASP A 12 -6.15 -49.38 -54.31
C ASP A 12 -7.12 -48.16 -54.32
N ARG A 13 -7.22 -47.32 -55.38
CA ARG A 13 -8.08 -47.37 -56.61
C ARG A 13 -9.60 -47.44 -56.29
N SER A 14 -10.55 -46.68 -56.89
CA SER A 14 -10.59 -45.79 -58.08
C SER A 14 -12.02 -45.20 -58.30
N VAL A 15 -12.11 -44.02 -58.97
CA VAL A 15 -13.17 -43.40 -59.83
C VAL A 15 -14.68 -43.36 -59.47
N SER A 16 -15.28 -42.17 -59.59
CA SER A 16 -16.25 -41.83 -60.67
C SER A 16 -16.66 -40.34 -60.64
N ALA A 17 -16.95 -39.81 -61.83
CA ALA A 17 -17.26 -38.41 -62.12
C ALA A 17 -18.76 -38.20 -62.40
N SER A 18 -19.27 -36.98 -62.16
CA SER A 18 -20.40 -36.44 -62.93
C SER A 18 -20.39 -34.91 -62.95
N SER A 19 -20.77 -34.37 -64.11
CA SER A 19 -20.74 -32.97 -64.55
C SER A 19 -22.14 -32.35 -64.54
N GLY A 20 -22.27 -31.04 -64.29
CA GLY A 20 -23.52 -30.30 -64.48
C GLY A 20 -23.53 -28.82 -64.07
N SER A 21 -23.23 -27.95 -65.04
CA SER A 21 -23.81 -26.63 -65.40
C SER A 21 -24.49 -25.65 -64.41
N ILE A 22 -24.01 -24.38 -64.50
CA ILE A 22 -24.72 -23.08 -64.66
C ILE A 22 -25.40 -22.38 -63.45
N ALA A 23 -24.84 -21.17 -63.18
CA ALA A 23 -25.41 -19.90 -62.71
C ALA A 23 -26.40 -19.84 -61.53
N GLY A 24 -26.01 -19.09 -60.49
CA GLY A 24 -26.89 -18.58 -59.46
C GLY A 24 -26.15 -17.57 -58.58
N SER A 25 -26.51 -16.31 -58.71
CA SER A 25 -26.09 -15.17 -57.89
C SER A 25 -26.44 -15.36 -56.42
N GLU A 26 -25.50 -15.14 -55.49
CA GLU A 26 -25.86 -14.80 -54.11
C GLU A 26 -24.78 -13.95 -53.43
N VAL A 27 -25.25 -12.87 -52.83
CA VAL A 27 -24.48 -11.80 -52.20
C VAL A 27 -23.94 -12.31 -50.87
N GLY A 28 -22.62 -12.43 -50.76
CA GLY A 28 -21.97 -12.83 -49.51
C GLY A 28 -22.12 -11.76 -48.44
N TYR A 29 -23.05 -11.95 -47.51
CA TYR A 29 -23.05 -11.24 -46.23
C TYR A 29 -21.84 -11.72 -45.41
N SER A 30 -20.81 -10.88 -45.30
CA SER A 30 -19.73 -11.06 -44.34
C SER A 30 -20.29 -10.97 -42.92
N GLN A 31 -20.48 -12.11 -42.26
CA GLN A 31 -20.74 -12.13 -40.82
C GLN A 31 -19.43 -11.84 -40.09
N GLN A 32 -19.24 -10.58 -39.68
CA GLN A 32 -18.26 -10.28 -38.64
C GLN A 32 -18.69 -10.96 -37.35
N PRO A 33 -17.78 -11.63 -36.61
CA PRO A 33 -18.13 -12.23 -35.33
C PRO A 33 -18.57 -11.14 -34.35
N PRO A 34 -19.51 -11.43 -33.44
CA PRO A 34 -20.05 -10.42 -32.54
C PRO A 34 -18.93 -9.85 -31.67
N VAL A 35 -18.73 -8.53 -31.77
CA VAL A 35 -17.83 -7.78 -30.89
C VAL A 35 -18.30 -8.01 -29.46
N LYS A 36 -17.53 -8.79 -28.70
CA LYS A 36 -17.81 -9.02 -27.27
C LYS A 36 -17.83 -7.66 -26.59
N ARG A 37 -19.02 -7.17 -26.25
CA ARG A 37 -19.21 -5.97 -25.43
C ARG A 37 -18.29 -6.07 -24.22
N ARG A 38 -17.32 -5.15 -24.13
CA ARG A 38 -16.48 -4.99 -22.95
C ARG A 38 -17.42 -4.93 -21.76
N LYS A 39 -17.23 -5.82 -20.77
CA LYS A 39 -18.02 -5.82 -19.53
C LYS A 39 -18.05 -4.38 -19.02
N ARG A 40 -19.25 -3.84 -18.79
CA ARG A 40 -19.47 -2.46 -18.31
C ARG A 40 -18.48 -2.22 -17.17
N HIS A 41 -17.74 -1.10 -17.20
CA HIS A 41 -16.95 -0.66 -16.04
C HIS A 41 -17.85 -0.83 -14.83
N HIS A 42 -17.38 -1.54 -13.81
CA HIS A 42 -18.10 -1.59 -12.55
C HIS A 42 -18.34 -0.13 -12.13
N ASP A 43 -19.58 0.18 -11.78
CA ASP A 43 -19.96 1.50 -11.31
C ASP A 43 -19.34 1.69 -9.91
N ILE A 44 -18.06 2.07 -9.90
CA ILE A 44 -17.24 2.21 -8.69
C ILE A 44 -17.84 3.30 -7.78
N GLY A 45 -18.48 4.32 -8.37
CA GLY A 45 -19.09 5.44 -7.66
C GLY A 45 -20.43 5.14 -7.01
N SER A 46 -21.30 4.31 -7.60
CA SER A 46 -22.66 4.09 -7.07
C SER A 46 -22.75 3.10 -5.91
N LYS A 47 -21.74 2.25 -5.72
CA LYS A 47 -21.79 1.23 -4.67
C LYS A 47 -21.48 1.82 -3.30
N ILE A 48 -22.48 1.83 -2.42
CA ILE A 48 -22.29 2.15 -1.00
C ILE A 48 -21.38 1.10 -0.35
N ARG A 49 -20.29 1.55 0.28
CA ARG A 49 -19.33 0.68 0.98
C ARG A 49 -19.43 0.88 2.49
N SER A 50 -19.69 -0.20 3.22
CA SER A 50 -19.77 -0.19 4.69
C SER A 50 -18.38 -0.09 5.31
N VAL A 51 -18.17 0.83 6.26
CA VAL A 51 -16.88 1.05 6.94
C VAL A 51 -17.02 0.93 8.46
N GLN A 52 -15.95 0.54 9.14
CA GLN A 52 -15.92 0.58 10.60
C GLN A 52 -15.63 2.03 11.04
N PRO A 53 -16.21 2.51 12.16
CA PRO A 53 -15.79 3.77 12.75
C PRO A 53 -14.32 3.66 13.18
N VAL A 54 -13.55 4.71 12.94
CA VAL A 54 -12.14 4.82 13.33
C VAL A 54 -11.98 6.07 14.19
N PRO A 55 -11.37 5.96 15.39
CA PRO A 55 -11.14 7.12 16.26
C PRO A 55 -10.38 8.24 15.56
N ARG A 56 -10.73 9.48 15.92
CA ARG A 56 -10.08 10.69 15.45
C ARG A 56 -9.71 11.56 16.63
N ASP A 57 -8.59 12.26 16.51
CA ASP A 57 -8.14 13.23 17.49
C ASP A 57 -9.05 14.47 17.49
N LYS A 58 -8.78 15.40 18.42
CA LYS A 58 -9.50 16.68 18.53
C LYS A 58 -9.37 17.59 17.30
N TYR A 59 -8.43 17.32 16.39
CA TYR A 59 -8.21 18.05 15.15
C TYR A 59 -8.87 17.36 13.94
N GLY A 60 -9.52 16.21 14.16
CA GLY A 60 -10.16 15.42 13.11
C GLY A 60 -9.22 14.49 12.36
N ASN A 61 -7.94 14.37 12.75
CA ASN A 61 -7.03 13.40 12.16
C ASN A 61 -7.31 12.00 12.72
N TYR A 62 -7.09 10.97 11.92
CA TYR A 62 -7.21 9.60 12.40
C TYR A 62 -6.16 9.29 13.46
N GLU A 63 -6.58 8.69 14.57
CA GLU A 63 -5.66 8.21 15.59
C GLU A 63 -4.96 6.93 15.09
N MET A 64 -3.63 6.93 15.15
CA MET A 64 -2.77 5.83 14.71
C MET A 64 -1.98 5.27 15.90
N PRO A 65 -1.60 3.98 15.88
CA PRO A 65 -1.93 2.98 14.87
C PRO A 65 -3.37 2.42 15.04
N VAL A 66 -3.99 1.99 13.94
CA VAL A 66 -5.34 1.42 13.93
C VAL A 66 -5.38 0.04 13.28
N GLN A 67 -6.12 -0.88 13.90
CA GLN A 67 -6.42 -2.20 13.33
C GLN A 67 -7.61 -2.10 12.38
N VAL A 68 -7.42 -2.56 11.14
CA VAL A 68 -8.44 -2.57 10.10
C VAL A 68 -8.39 -3.91 9.35
N GLY A 69 -9.31 -4.81 9.66
CA GLY A 69 -9.27 -6.17 9.14
C GLY A 69 -8.04 -6.90 9.67
N ILE A 70 -7.24 -7.45 8.76
CA ILE A 70 -5.97 -8.13 9.08
C ILE A 70 -4.76 -7.19 9.03
N LEU A 71 -4.99 -5.90 8.79
CA LEU A 71 -3.95 -4.89 8.66
C LEU A 71 -3.89 -4.01 9.89
N THR A 72 -2.69 -3.67 10.30
CA THR A 72 -2.42 -2.55 11.20
C THR A 72 -1.97 -1.37 10.35
N VAL A 73 -2.75 -0.28 10.33
CA VAL A 73 -2.38 0.95 9.63
C VAL A 73 -1.55 1.82 10.57
N LEU A 74 -0.37 2.23 10.10
CA LEU A 74 0.60 3.00 10.87
C LEU A 74 0.66 4.46 10.41
N ASN A 75 0.61 4.67 9.09
CA ASN A 75 0.64 6.01 8.49
C ASN A 75 -0.20 5.99 7.21
N LEU A 76 -1.01 7.02 6.98
CA LEU A 76 -1.81 7.16 5.76
C LEU A 76 -1.04 7.84 4.62
N GLY A 77 0.07 8.52 4.92
CA GLY A 77 0.90 9.22 3.96
C GLY A 77 0.29 10.54 3.46
N LYS A 78 0.87 11.06 2.38
CA LYS A 78 0.49 12.30 1.70
C LYS A 78 0.13 12.01 0.25
N ILE A 79 -0.98 12.59 -0.21
CA ILE A 79 -1.43 12.44 -1.59
C ILE A 79 -0.57 13.31 -2.52
N ILE A 80 -0.08 12.68 -3.59
CA ILE A 80 0.50 13.33 -4.77
C ILE A 80 -0.61 13.36 -5.83
N TRP A 81 -1.25 14.51 -6.01
CA TRP A 81 -2.46 14.66 -6.83
C TRP A 81 -2.15 15.20 -8.24
N ASP A 82 -0.99 15.83 -8.40
CA ASP A 82 -0.51 16.46 -9.63
C ASP A 82 0.13 15.49 -10.61
N GLN A 83 0.34 14.24 -10.20
CA GLN A 83 0.82 13.15 -11.04
C GLN A 83 -0.20 12.00 -11.13
N ASP A 84 -0.66 11.71 -12.35
CA ASP A 84 -1.66 10.67 -12.61
C ASP A 84 -1.15 9.25 -12.31
N SER A 85 0.16 9.05 -12.18
CA SER A 85 0.75 7.76 -11.79
C SER A 85 0.51 7.38 -10.32
N TYR A 86 0.10 8.33 -9.47
CA TYR A 86 -0.14 8.13 -8.03
C TYR A 86 -1.59 7.80 -7.68
N HIS A 87 -2.47 7.71 -8.68
CA HIS A 87 -3.86 7.31 -8.48
C HIS A 87 -4.45 6.69 -9.75
N ASN A 88 -5.56 5.98 -9.60
CA ASN A 88 -6.39 5.54 -10.71
C ASN A 88 -7.86 5.67 -10.31
N GLU A 89 -8.77 5.20 -11.17
CA GLU A 89 -10.21 5.23 -10.91
C GLU A 89 -10.64 4.67 -9.57
N ARG A 90 -9.90 3.70 -9.01
CA ARG A 90 -10.30 2.97 -7.81
C ARG A 90 -9.47 3.29 -6.57
N TYR A 91 -8.22 3.69 -6.73
CA TYR A 91 -7.24 3.79 -5.65
C TYR A 91 -6.39 5.04 -5.76
N ILE A 92 -6.00 5.58 -4.62
CA ILE A 92 -4.96 6.59 -4.47
C ILE A 92 -3.81 5.91 -3.71
N TRP A 93 -2.56 6.19 -4.08
CA TRP A 93 -1.36 5.64 -3.45
C TRP A 93 -0.53 6.75 -2.78
N PRO A 94 -0.84 7.11 -1.52
CA PRO A 94 -0.13 8.20 -0.85
C PRO A 94 1.33 7.85 -0.56
N VAL A 95 2.24 8.80 -0.76
CA VAL A 95 3.64 8.67 -0.35
C VAL A 95 3.73 8.69 1.17
N GLY A 96 4.46 7.75 1.77
CA GLY A 96 4.53 7.58 3.22
C GLY A 96 3.40 6.74 3.83
N TYR A 97 2.48 6.22 3.00
CA TYR A 97 1.53 5.22 3.44
C TYR A 97 2.28 4.00 3.99
N THR A 98 1.93 3.54 5.19
CA THR A 98 2.60 2.43 5.88
C THR A 98 1.58 1.54 6.60
N VAL A 99 1.65 0.23 6.34
CA VAL A 99 0.83 -0.80 7.00
C VAL A 99 1.66 -2.01 7.39
N GLN A 100 1.16 -2.76 8.37
CA GLN A 100 1.68 -4.06 8.74
C GLN A 100 0.61 -5.14 8.60
N ARG A 101 1.04 -6.34 8.19
CA ARG A 101 0.19 -7.54 8.23
C ARG A 101 1.02 -8.77 8.54
N GLU A 102 0.40 -9.74 9.18
CA GLU A 102 0.98 -11.05 9.35
C GLU A 102 0.79 -11.91 8.09
N TYR A 103 1.84 -12.62 7.69
CA TYR A 103 1.80 -13.60 6.61
C TYR A 103 2.89 -14.66 6.79
N TYR A 104 2.86 -15.72 5.98
CA TYR A 104 3.90 -16.75 6.00
C TYR A 104 5.28 -16.17 5.69
N SER A 105 6.29 -16.64 6.41
CA SER A 105 7.69 -16.31 6.14
C SER A 105 8.12 -16.81 4.76
N MET A 106 9.11 -16.12 4.18
CA MET A 106 9.82 -16.55 2.97
C MET A 106 11.07 -17.40 3.28
N LYS A 107 11.41 -17.60 4.56
CA LYS A 107 12.56 -18.39 5.04
C LYS A 107 12.17 -19.62 5.85
N ASP A 108 11.04 -19.56 6.56
CA ASP A 108 10.58 -20.61 7.47
C ASP A 108 9.14 -21.03 7.11
N PRO A 109 8.91 -22.27 6.64
CA PRO A 109 7.60 -22.71 6.15
C PRO A 109 6.53 -22.80 7.26
N ASP A 110 6.94 -22.92 8.52
CA ASP A 110 6.07 -23.16 9.66
C ASP A 110 5.78 -21.87 10.45
N ARG A 111 6.40 -20.76 10.07
CA ARG A 111 6.30 -19.48 10.78
C ARG A 111 5.53 -18.43 10.02
N GLN A 112 4.77 -17.64 10.77
CA GLN A 112 4.24 -16.37 10.31
C GLN A 112 5.04 -15.21 10.89
N VAL A 113 5.24 -14.19 10.05
CA VAL A 113 6.04 -13.01 10.34
C VAL A 113 5.26 -11.76 9.94
N ILE A 114 5.63 -10.63 10.54
CA ILE A 114 5.06 -9.36 10.14
C ILE A 114 5.73 -8.89 8.87
N TYR A 115 4.92 -8.45 7.91
CA TYR A 115 5.36 -7.71 6.75
C TYR A 115 5.01 -6.24 6.94
N THR A 116 6.02 -5.37 6.92
CA THR A 116 5.83 -3.92 6.83
C THR A 116 5.79 -3.55 5.35
N CYS A 117 4.73 -2.86 4.95
CA CYS A 117 4.54 -2.40 3.58
C CYS A 117 4.46 -0.88 3.58
N TRP A 118 5.14 -0.23 2.64
CA TRP A 118 5.06 1.23 2.52
C TRP A 118 5.21 1.71 1.07
N ILE A 119 4.86 2.98 0.86
CA ILE A 119 5.01 3.66 -0.43
C ILE A 119 6.04 4.79 -0.29
N THR A 120 6.99 4.86 -1.21
CA THR A 120 7.88 6.02 -1.37
C THR A 120 7.62 6.72 -2.70
N ASP A 121 8.05 7.98 -2.77
CA ASP A 121 8.11 8.71 -4.03
C ASP A 121 9.19 8.11 -4.92
N GLY A 122 8.83 7.70 -6.14
CA GLY A 122 9.75 7.17 -7.15
C GLY A 122 10.10 8.19 -8.24
N GLY A 123 9.74 9.46 -8.08
CA GLY A 123 9.87 10.51 -9.09
C GLY A 123 8.67 10.52 -10.02
N ASP A 124 8.62 9.56 -10.95
CA ASP A 124 7.58 9.48 -11.99
C ASP A 124 6.37 8.64 -11.57
N ALA A 125 6.53 7.76 -10.58
CA ALA A 125 5.50 6.82 -10.12
C ALA A 125 5.80 6.33 -8.69
N PRO A 126 4.79 5.86 -7.93
CA PRO A 126 5.01 5.31 -6.60
C PRO A 126 5.86 4.03 -6.63
N LEU A 127 6.72 3.87 -5.63
CA LEU A 127 7.41 2.61 -5.35
C LEU A 127 6.78 1.91 -4.15
N PHE A 128 6.43 0.64 -4.35
CA PHE A 128 5.81 -0.21 -3.33
C PHE A 128 6.86 -1.10 -2.70
N HIS A 129 7.02 -0.98 -1.39
CA HIS A 129 7.98 -1.73 -0.60
C HIS A 129 7.26 -2.75 0.27
N VAL A 130 7.84 -3.93 0.42
CA VAL A 130 7.39 -4.99 1.33
C VAL A 130 8.61 -5.62 1.97
N GLU A 131 8.66 -5.61 3.30
CA GLU A 131 9.77 -6.15 4.07
C GLU A 131 9.27 -7.07 5.18
N ALA A 132 9.89 -8.24 5.31
CA ALA A 132 9.56 -9.21 6.34
C ALA A 132 10.38 -8.97 7.61
N GLU A 133 9.74 -9.13 8.77
CA GLU A 133 10.35 -9.04 10.12
C GLU A 133 11.61 -9.92 10.27
N ASP A 134 11.67 -11.07 9.60
CA ASP A 134 12.78 -12.04 9.61
C ASP A 134 13.77 -11.88 8.43
N MET A 135 13.57 -10.86 7.61
CA MET A 135 14.44 -10.48 6.49
C MET A 135 14.73 -8.98 6.48
N ALA A 136 14.99 -8.45 7.67
CA ALA A 136 15.32 -7.05 7.88
C ALA A 136 16.50 -6.57 7.01
N GLY A 137 16.39 -5.36 6.48
CA GLY A 137 17.33 -4.73 5.56
C GLY A 137 17.19 -5.18 4.10
N SER A 138 16.25 -6.08 3.79
CA SER A 138 16.07 -6.66 2.43
C SER A 138 14.65 -6.43 1.89
N PRO A 139 14.21 -5.17 1.70
CA PRO A 139 12.88 -4.89 1.17
C PRO A 139 12.74 -5.34 -0.29
N ILE A 140 11.61 -5.98 -0.59
CA ILE A 140 11.16 -6.18 -1.97
C ILE A 140 10.55 -4.86 -2.44
N VAL A 141 11.07 -4.31 -3.53
CA VAL A 141 10.60 -3.05 -4.13
C VAL A 141 10.06 -3.32 -5.52
N ALA A 142 8.87 -2.81 -5.83
CA ALA A 142 8.24 -2.96 -7.14
C ALA A 142 7.44 -1.71 -7.54
N PRO A 143 7.21 -1.48 -8.85
CA PRO A 143 6.39 -0.36 -9.33
C PRO A 143 4.88 -0.57 -9.10
N THR A 144 4.47 -1.76 -8.64
CA THR A 144 3.06 -2.04 -8.32
C THR A 144 2.95 -2.85 -7.03
N ALA A 145 1.89 -2.60 -6.27
CA ALA A 145 1.54 -3.39 -5.08
C ALA A 145 1.47 -4.90 -5.37
N THR A 146 0.91 -5.26 -6.53
CA THR A 146 0.81 -6.67 -6.97
C THR A 146 2.17 -7.26 -7.27
N GLY A 147 3.08 -6.51 -7.92
CA GLY A 147 4.44 -6.95 -8.18
C GLY A 147 5.21 -7.27 -6.89
N ALA A 148 5.12 -6.38 -5.89
CA ALA A 148 5.80 -6.58 -4.61
C ALA A 148 5.30 -7.85 -3.91
N TRP A 149 3.97 -8.01 -3.76
CA TRP A 149 3.40 -9.18 -3.08
C TRP A 149 3.51 -10.48 -3.87
N THR A 150 3.56 -10.42 -5.20
CA THR A 150 3.75 -11.64 -6.02
C THR A 150 5.09 -12.29 -5.70
N THR A 151 6.14 -11.50 -5.46
CA THR A 151 7.45 -12.01 -5.04
C THR A 151 7.37 -12.73 -3.69
N VAL A 152 6.69 -12.12 -2.71
CA VAL A 152 6.45 -12.73 -1.39
C VAL A 152 5.70 -14.05 -1.51
N LEU A 153 4.61 -14.05 -2.27
CA LEU A 153 3.74 -15.22 -2.42
C LEU A 153 4.45 -16.39 -3.08
N ARG A 154 5.27 -16.12 -4.12
CA ARG A 154 6.06 -17.16 -4.78
C ARG A 154 7.07 -17.79 -3.82
N ALA A 155 7.85 -16.97 -3.12
CA ALA A 155 8.86 -17.47 -2.18
C ALA A 155 8.23 -18.26 -1.02
N ALA A 156 7.19 -17.72 -0.39
CA ALA A 156 6.48 -18.40 0.70
C ALA A 156 5.80 -19.71 0.25
N ASN A 157 5.23 -19.76 -0.95
CA ASN A 157 4.65 -21.00 -1.48
C ASN A 157 5.71 -22.03 -1.87
N GLN A 158 6.85 -21.59 -2.39
CA GLN A 158 7.96 -22.46 -2.78
C GLN A 158 8.52 -23.22 -1.58
N ILE A 159 8.82 -22.54 -0.47
CA ILE A 159 9.35 -23.20 0.73
C ILE A 159 8.32 -24.12 1.39
N ARG A 160 7.03 -23.84 1.20
CA ARG A 160 5.89 -24.63 1.73
C ARG A 160 5.42 -25.72 0.76
N GLN A 161 6.13 -25.94 -0.34
CA GLN A 161 5.82 -26.97 -1.36
C GLN A 161 4.36 -26.92 -1.84
N ARG A 162 3.83 -25.70 -2.05
CA ARG A 162 2.46 -25.49 -2.56
C ARG A 162 2.50 -25.27 -4.07
N GLU A 163 1.85 -26.14 -4.83
CA GLU A 163 1.78 -26.05 -6.30
C GLU A 163 0.85 -24.94 -6.82
N HIS A 164 -0.01 -24.39 -5.96
CA HIS A 164 -1.06 -23.47 -6.39
C HIS A 164 -0.59 -22.02 -6.37
N SER A 165 -0.63 -21.39 -7.55
CA SER A 165 -0.51 -19.94 -7.71
C SER A 165 -1.76 -19.26 -7.14
N ASN A 166 -1.67 -18.77 -5.91
CA ASN A 166 -2.65 -17.82 -5.41
C ASN A 166 -2.55 -16.55 -6.27
N SER A 167 -3.63 -16.18 -6.96
CA SER A 167 -3.70 -14.87 -7.61
C SER A 167 -3.47 -13.78 -6.56
N ALA A 168 -2.40 -13.00 -6.73
CA ALA A 168 -2.06 -11.92 -5.82
C ALA A 168 -2.94 -10.71 -6.14
N SER A 169 -3.81 -10.31 -5.20
CA SER A 169 -4.46 -9.01 -5.26
C SER A 169 -3.65 -8.01 -4.45
N GLY A 170 -2.58 -7.45 -5.03
CA GLY A 170 -1.72 -6.45 -4.37
C GLY A 170 -2.49 -5.36 -3.61
N PRO A 171 -3.57 -4.78 -4.18
CA PRO A 171 -4.42 -3.82 -3.47
C PRO A 171 -5.10 -4.36 -2.21
N ASP A 172 -5.42 -5.65 -2.14
CA ASP A 172 -5.96 -6.27 -0.91
C ASP A 172 -4.87 -6.44 0.14
N TYR A 173 -3.68 -6.84 -0.29
CA TYR A 173 -2.53 -7.06 0.58
C TYR A 173 -1.97 -5.76 1.19
N PHE A 174 -1.96 -4.67 0.42
CA PHE A 174 -1.65 -3.33 0.94
C PHE A 174 -2.84 -2.66 1.63
N GLY A 175 -4.06 -3.15 1.43
CA GLY A 175 -5.27 -2.63 2.09
C GLY A 175 -6.07 -1.58 1.32
N PHE A 176 -5.62 -1.14 0.15
CA PHE A 176 -6.33 -0.16 -0.68
C PHE A 176 -7.75 -0.63 -1.07
N SER A 177 -7.99 -1.93 -1.18
CA SER A 177 -9.33 -2.49 -1.40
C SER A 177 -10.22 -2.51 -0.16
N HIS A 178 -9.68 -2.33 1.05
CA HIS A 178 -10.47 -2.37 2.27
C HIS A 178 -11.30 -1.08 2.38
N PRO A 179 -12.65 -1.15 2.53
CA PRO A 179 -13.51 0.04 2.58
C PRO A 179 -13.08 1.11 3.56
N THR A 180 -12.77 0.72 4.80
CA THR A 180 -12.30 1.65 5.83
C THR A 180 -11.01 2.36 5.41
N ILE A 181 -10.00 1.63 4.89
CA ILE A 181 -8.73 2.23 4.47
C ILE A 181 -8.93 3.15 3.27
N ALA A 182 -9.74 2.73 2.29
CA ALA A 182 -10.09 3.57 1.14
C ALA A 182 -10.77 4.87 1.58
N LYS A 183 -11.69 4.81 2.56
CA LYS A 183 -12.27 6.01 3.17
C LYS A 183 -11.21 6.87 3.86
N MET A 184 -10.36 6.25 4.69
CA MET A 184 -9.31 6.99 5.39
C MET A 184 -8.37 7.74 4.43
N ILE A 185 -8.03 7.12 3.29
CA ILE A 185 -7.24 7.75 2.22
C ILE A 185 -8.04 8.85 1.50
N GLN A 186 -9.32 8.61 1.18
CA GLN A 186 -10.18 9.61 0.54
C GLN A 186 -10.43 10.84 1.41
N ASP A 187 -10.36 10.69 2.74
CA ASP A 187 -10.50 11.79 3.69
C ASP A 187 -9.22 12.63 3.84
N LEU A 188 -8.10 12.22 3.21
CA LEU A 188 -6.86 13.01 3.22
C LEU A 188 -6.98 14.28 2.37
N PRO A 189 -6.25 15.35 2.72
CA PRO A 189 -6.16 16.53 1.89
C PRO A 189 -5.71 16.21 0.45
N SER A 190 -6.34 16.87 -0.52
CA SER A 190 -6.07 16.72 -1.97
C SER A 190 -6.60 15.45 -2.63
N ALA A 191 -7.31 14.58 -1.93
CA ALA A 191 -7.96 13.41 -2.55
C ALA A 191 -8.97 13.80 -3.64
N ASP A 192 -9.66 14.92 -3.44
CA ASP A 192 -10.61 15.54 -4.37
C ASP A 192 -9.93 16.11 -5.64
N ARG A 193 -8.60 16.29 -5.61
CA ARG A 193 -7.81 16.82 -6.74
C ARG A 193 -7.26 15.74 -7.65
N CYS A 194 -7.35 14.47 -7.24
CA CYS A 194 -6.94 13.30 -8.03
C CYS A 194 -7.88 13.10 -9.22
N ARG A 195 -7.51 13.60 -10.41
CA ARG A 195 -8.38 13.72 -11.58
C ARG A 195 -8.99 12.40 -12.05
N THR A 196 -8.24 11.30 -11.97
CA THR A 196 -8.74 10.00 -12.43
C THR A 196 -9.50 9.25 -11.34
N TYR A 197 -9.40 9.65 -10.07
CA TYR A 197 -10.02 8.93 -8.96
C TYR A 197 -11.53 9.14 -8.92
N ILE A 198 -12.29 8.05 -8.87
CA ILE A 198 -13.75 8.10 -8.71
C ILE A 198 -14.05 8.12 -7.22
N VAL A 199 -14.62 9.24 -6.74
CA VAL A 199 -15.07 9.39 -5.35
C VAL A 199 -16.05 8.28 -4.99
N GLN A 200 -15.80 7.63 -3.85
CA GLN A 200 -16.59 6.50 -3.38
C GLN A 200 -17.49 6.91 -2.22
N HIS A 201 -18.67 6.30 -2.14
CA HIS A 201 -19.63 6.57 -1.08
C HIS A 201 -19.48 5.56 0.07
N PHE A 202 -19.22 6.06 1.28
CA PHE A 202 -19.00 5.25 2.47
C PHE A 202 -20.07 5.50 3.53
N VAL A 203 -20.52 4.43 4.20
CA VAL A 203 -21.47 4.52 5.32
C VAL A 203 -20.92 3.73 6.50
N GLU A 204 -20.96 4.33 7.68
CA GLU A 204 -20.53 3.65 8.90
C GLU A 204 -21.46 2.48 9.24
N MET A 205 -20.86 1.35 9.61
CA MET A 205 -21.61 0.17 9.97
C MET A 205 -22.30 0.34 11.33
N LYS A 206 -23.48 -0.26 11.49
CA LYS A 206 -24.22 -0.30 12.76
C LYS A 206 -23.38 -0.92 13.89
N ASP A 207 -23.53 -0.42 15.11
CA ASP A 207 -22.78 -0.83 16.32
C ASP A 207 -22.67 -2.35 16.53
N ARG A 208 -23.75 -3.09 16.26
CA ARG A 208 -23.74 -4.56 16.37
C ARG A 208 -22.66 -5.21 15.49
N HIS A 209 -22.42 -4.66 14.30
CA HIS A 209 -21.40 -5.14 13.39
C HIS A 209 -20.01 -4.67 13.84
N VAL A 210 -19.89 -3.42 14.34
CA VAL A 210 -18.65 -2.89 14.94
C VAL A 210 -18.16 -3.79 16.07
N ARG A 211 -19.04 -4.15 17.02
CA ARG A 211 -18.72 -5.06 18.11
C ARG A 211 -18.23 -6.42 17.61
N GLY A 212 -18.83 -6.94 16.54
CA GLY A 212 -18.41 -8.18 15.89
C GLY A 212 -17.02 -8.10 15.25
N VAL A 213 -16.67 -6.95 14.67
CA VAL A 213 -15.34 -6.68 14.09
C VAL A 213 -14.28 -6.59 15.19
N ILE A 214 -14.56 -5.83 16.26
CA ILE A 214 -13.66 -5.67 17.41
C ILE A 214 -13.44 -7.01 18.13
N LYS A 215 -14.50 -7.79 18.39
CA LYS A 215 -14.39 -9.12 19.02
C LYS A 215 -13.47 -10.08 18.24
N LYS A 216 -13.34 -9.89 16.92
CA LYS A 216 -12.45 -10.68 16.06
C LYS A 216 -11.03 -10.11 15.95
N GLY A 217 -10.70 -9.06 16.70
CA GLY A 217 -9.41 -8.36 16.60
C GLY A 217 -9.20 -7.68 15.25
N ARG A 218 -10.27 -7.29 14.56
CA ARG A 218 -10.23 -6.71 13.20
C ARG A 218 -10.55 -5.21 13.17
N GLY A 219 -10.71 -4.59 14.33
CA GLY A 219 -11.08 -3.18 14.48
C GLY A 219 -10.58 -2.61 15.80
N GLY A 220 -10.45 -1.29 15.88
CA GLY A 220 -9.96 -0.59 17.06
C GLY A 220 -8.44 -0.57 17.16
N ARG A 221 -7.91 -0.55 18.38
CA ARG A 221 -6.46 -0.54 18.62
C ARG A 221 -5.87 -1.94 18.36
N PRO A 222 -4.73 -2.05 17.66
CA PRO A 222 -4.04 -3.33 17.49
C PRO A 222 -3.66 -3.95 18.84
N SER A 223 -3.50 -5.28 18.90
CA SER A 223 -3.10 -5.96 20.13
C SER A 223 -1.69 -5.55 20.57
N THR A 224 -1.42 -5.59 21.88
CA THR A 224 -0.10 -5.25 22.44
C THR A 224 1.02 -6.11 21.86
N GLU A 225 0.74 -7.40 21.62
CA GLU A 225 1.68 -8.32 20.98
C GLU A 225 2.00 -7.87 19.55
N MET A 226 0.98 -7.53 18.76
CA MET A 226 1.17 -7.03 17.40
C MET A 226 1.95 -5.72 17.43
N LEU A 227 1.61 -4.77 18.30
CA LEU A 227 2.37 -3.52 18.43
C LEU A 227 3.84 -3.77 18.77
N SER A 228 4.13 -4.66 19.72
CA SER A 228 5.50 -5.01 20.12
C SER A 228 6.29 -5.67 18.97
N ARG A 229 5.70 -6.66 18.30
CA ARG A 229 6.34 -7.31 17.14
C ARG A 229 6.50 -6.33 15.97
N GLY A 230 5.49 -5.51 15.71
CA GLY A 230 5.50 -4.49 14.67
C GLY A 230 6.57 -3.42 14.91
N GLN A 231 6.75 -2.98 16.15
CA GLN A 231 7.81 -2.06 16.54
C GLN A 231 9.20 -2.69 16.36
N ARG A 232 9.37 -3.97 16.71
CA ARG A 232 10.64 -4.68 16.43
C ARG A 232 10.91 -4.79 14.94
N ALA A 233 9.90 -5.09 14.12
CA ALA A 233 10.03 -5.12 12.66
C ALA A 233 10.45 -3.76 12.10
N LEU A 234 9.86 -2.66 12.59
CA LEU A 234 10.21 -1.30 12.19
C LEU A 234 11.65 -0.93 12.58
N MET A 235 12.09 -1.30 13.78
CA MET A 235 13.46 -1.06 14.24
C MET A 235 14.48 -1.85 13.40
N ALA A 236 14.11 -3.05 12.97
CA ALA A 236 14.96 -3.88 12.13
C ALA A 236 15.06 -3.36 10.68
N SER A 237 14.02 -2.72 10.15
CA SER A 237 13.93 -2.19 8.77
C SER A 237 14.79 -0.95 8.44
N SER A 238 15.97 -0.79 9.04
CA SER A 238 16.75 0.46 8.97
C SER A 238 17.16 0.90 7.54
N SER A 239 16.98 2.21 7.29
CA SER A 239 17.46 3.11 6.21
C SER A 239 16.48 3.58 5.11
N LYS A 240 15.27 3.02 4.94
CA LYS A 240 14.39 3.41 3.80
C LYS A 240 12.92 3.67 4.13
N LEU A 241 12.50 3.55 5.38
CA LEU A 241 11.16 4.00 5.78
C LEU A 241 11.13 5.54 5.82
N PRO A 242 10.13 6.20 5.22
CA PRO A 242 9.91 7.62 5.46
C PRO A 242 9.70 7.82 6.97
N HIS A 243 10.34 8.84 7.56
CA HIS A 243 10.32 9.10 9.01
C HIS A 243 8.88 9.01 9.54
N VAL A 244 8.57 7.92 10.25
CA VAL A 244 7.32 7.78 11.01
C VAL A 244 7.64 8.24 12.42
N GLU A 245 7.35 9.51 12.74
CA GLU A 245 7.26 9.91 14.15
C GLU A 245 6.05 9.20 14.74
N ALA A 246 6.30 8.07 15.40
CA ALA A 246 5.29 7.44 16.24
C ALA A 246 5.12 8.31 17.48
N THR A 247 4.09 9.17 17.49
CA THR A 247 3.72 9.91 18.70
C THR A 247 3.11 8.92 19.71
N LEU A 248 3.95 8.40 20.59
CA LEU A 248 3.56 7.61 21.75
C LEU A 248 3.91 8.38 23.02
N ASP A 249 3.26 9.52 23.26
CA ASP A 249 3.40 10.23 24.53
C ASP A 249 2.10 10.16 25.33
N GLY A 250 1.99 9.05 26.08
CA GLY A 250 1.18 9.00 27.29
C GLY A 250 2.01 9.51 28.46
N GLU A 251 1.46 10.51 29.16
CA GLU A 251 1.74 10.92 30.54
C GLU A 251 3.17 10.74 31.09
N LYS A 252 3.90 11.85 31.17
CA LYS A 252 4.69 12.14 32.36
C LYS A 252 4.32 13.51 32.92
N MET A 253 3.47 13.46 33.95
CA MET A 253 3.42 14.44 35.01
C MET A 253 4.82 14.50 35.66
N ALA A 254 5.49 15.64 35.58
CA ALA A 254 6.62 15.95 36.44
C ALA A 254 6.55 17.42 36.85
N CYS A 255 6.16 17.58 38.12
CA CYS A 255 6.32 18.75 38.93
C CYS A 255 7.79 19.20 39.00
N SER A 256 7.99 20.51 39.15
CA SER A 256 9.04 21.16 39.93
C SER A 256 10.20 21.86 39.20
N GLN A 257 10.27 23.16 39.51
CA GLN A 257 11.46 24.01 39.69
C GLN A 257 12.10 24.68 38.46
N THR A 258 11.60 25.88 38.19
CA THR A 258 12.35 27.01 37.64
C THR A 258 13.59 27.29 38.49
N THR A 259 14.78 27.17 37.91
CA THR A 259 16.00 27.81 38.43
C THR A 259 16.76 28.48 37.29
N HIS A 260 16.89 29.80 37.41
CA HIS A 260 17.78 30.64 36.62
C HIS A 260 19.26 30.39 37.03
N ALA A 261 20.16 30.30 36.06
CA ALA A 261 21.58 30.65 36.22
C ALA A 261 22.18 30.95 34.84
N PHE A 262 22.42 32.22 34.49
CA PHE A 262 23.71 32.90 34.60
C PHE A 262 24.85 32.18 33.86
N THR A 263 25.24 32.70 32.69
CA THR A 263 26.54 32.43 32.08
C THR A 263 27.31 33.75 32.00
N ALA A 264 28.38 33.84 32.79
CA ALA A 264 29.37 34.90 32.76
C ALA A 264 30.69 34.31 32.27
N GLN A 265 31.29 34.94 31.25
CA GLN A 265 32.71 34.89 30.88
C GLN A 265 32.88 35.85 29.68
N ARG A 266 33.91 36.68 29.55
CA ARG A 266 35.12 36.90 30.34
C ARG A 266 35.67 38.29 29.95
N ILE A 267 36.21 38.99 30.94
CA ILE A 267 36.83 40.30 30.87
C ILE A 267 38.11 40.25 30.01
N SER A 268 38.35 41.28 29.18
CA SER A 268 39.69 41.71 28.78
C SER A 268 39.83 43.20 29.11
N VAL A 269 40.90 43.52 29.83
CA VAL A 269 41.27 44.84 30.35
C VAL A 269 42.29 45.47 29.40
N ALA A 270 42.11 46.74 29.06
CA ALA A 270 43.17 47.74 28.81
C ALA A 270 42.48 49.11 28.68
N THR A 271 42.38 49.90 29.76
CA THR A 271 43.26 51.04 30.09
C THR A 271 43.29 52.14 29.03
N LEU A 272 42.78 53.32 29.40
CA LEU A 272 43.47 54.62 29.48
C LEU A 272 42.40 55.74 29.48
N THR A 273 42.26 56.45 30.61
CA THR A 273 42.49 57.91 30.77
C THR A 273 41.66 58.80 29.87
N ASN A 274 41.13 59.95 30.25
CA ASN A 274 40.92 60.76 31.45
C ASN A 274 40.35 62.05 30.84
N SER A 275 39.58 62.83 31.60
CA SER A 275 39.32 64.26 31.33
C SER A 275 38.46 64.58 30.08
N ASP A 276 37.66 65.63 30.02
CA ASP A 276 37.16 66.65 30.92
C ASP A 276 36.14 67.45 30.07
N GLU A 277 35.44 68.35 30.73
CA GLU A 277 34.66 69.48 30.19
C GLU A 277 33.26 69.19 29.63
N GLU A 278 32.19 69.65 30.30
CA GLU A 278 31.72 71.07 30.36
C GLU A 278 31.27 71.52 28.95
N THR A 279 30.09 72.08 28.69
CA THR A 279 29.40 73.18 29.36
C THR A 279 28.01 73.35 28.69
N ALA A 280 27.10 73.97 29.45
CA ALA A 280 26.05 74.90 29.00
C ALA A 280 24.80 74.33 28.28
N ARG A 281 23.63 74.42 28.94
CA ARG A 281 22.65 75.53 28.89
C ARG A 281 21.94 75.56 27.53
N SER A 282 20.62 75.56 27.43
CA SER A 282 19.58 76.22 28.23
C SER A 282 18.24 75.52 28.01
#